data_AF-A0A9W4NXW3-F1
#
_entry.id   AF-A0A9W4NXW3-F1
#
_cell.length_a   1.000
_cell.length_b   1.000
_cell.length_c   1.000
_cell.angle_alpha   90.00
_cell.angle_beta   90.00
_cell.angle_gamma   90.00
#
_symmetry.space_group_name_H-M   'P 1'
#
loop_
_entity.id
_entity.type
_entity.pdbx_description
1 polymer ?
#
loop_
_entity_poly.entity_id
_entity_poly.type
_entity_poly.pdbx_seq_one_letter_code
_entity_poly.pdbx_strand_id
1 'polypeptide(L)'
;MMLSRVRVAAQSTPSWPTKRAASNPTVICVQYLRPDGLGNSPKRFFSVTAQSKIQDYFPPPRTKGVKQVKTAWTHPVYTDKQMSDIHIAHRQAKNWSDWTALGTVRFFRWGMDLVTGYRHPKPNEKLSARFKMTEKDWLVRFIFLESVAGVPGMVGGMLRHLRSLRRMKRDNGWIETLLEESFNERMHLLTFLKLMEPGWFMRLMVLGAQGVFFNGFFLAYLMSPRICHRFVGYLEEEAVITYTRALEEIDAGELPGWDKVTAPEIAVEYWNIPEDHRTMRDLIMYIRADEAKHREVNHTLSNLNQAVDPNPYQIQYDDPSKPHPTKSLQNLKGTGWDKSTIFR
;
A
#
# COMPACT_ATOMS: atom_id res chain seq x y z
N MET A 1 -56.54 -10.47 -64.39
CA MET A 1 -55.80 -11.75 -64.27
C MET A 1 -56.15 -12.36 -62.91
N MET A 2 -56.85 -13.51 -62.92
CA MET A 2 -57.12 -14.53 -61.88
C MET A 2 -57.25 -14.07 -60.40
N LEU A 3 -58.44 -14.07 -59.76
CA LEU A 3 -59.28 -15.20 -59.27
C LEU A 3 -58.46 -16.18 -58.38
N SER A 4 -58.85 -16.60 -57.17
CA SER A 4 -60.17 -16.78 -56.56
C SER A 4 -60.10 -17.11 -55.05
N ARG A 5 -61.23 -16.87 -54.37
CA ARG A 5 -61.63 -17.16 -52.97
C ARG A 5 -61.71 -18.65 -52.61
N VAL A 6 -61.59 -19.01 -51.31
CA VAL A 6 -62.40 -20.00 -50.52
C VAL A 6 -62.20 -19.65 -49.02
N ARG A 7 -63.15 -19.32 -48.11
CA ARG A 7 -64.39 -19.91 -47.51
C ARG A 7 -64.20 -21.01 -46.42
N VAL A 8 -64.47 -20.59 -45.17
CA VAL A 8 -65.15 -21.20 -43.98
C VAL A 8 -65.55 -22.70 -43.97
N ALA A 9 -65.26 -23.40 -42.86
CA ALA A 9 -66.11 -24.34 -42.05
C ALA A 9 -65.22 -25.07 -41.00
N ALA A 10 -65.42 -25.03 -39.66
CA ALA A 10 -66.44 -25.60 -38.77
C ALA A 10 -66.16 -27.04 -38.27
N GLN A 11 -66.44 -27.27 -36.97
CA GLN A 11 -66.53 -28.53 -36.18
C GLN A 11 -65.20 -29.09 -35.61
N SER A 12 -65.08 -29.65 -34.40
CA SER A 12 -66.00 -29.96 -33.30
C SER A 12 -65.18 -30.40 -32.05
N THR A 13 -65.75 -30.19 -30.86
CA THR A 13 -65.30 -30.58 -29.51
C THR A 13 -65.12 -32.10 -29.30
N PRO A 14 -64.43 -32.56 -28.23
CA PRO A 14 -65.12 -32.93 -26.97
C PRO A 14 -64.36 -32.45 -25.70
N SER A 15 -64.97 -31.68 -24.79
CA SER A 15 -65.71 -32.09 -23.56
C SER A 15 -64.93 -32.86 -22.47
N TRP A 16 -64.46 -32.09 -21.45
CA TRP A 16 -64.48 -32.25 -19.97
C TRP A 16 -64.59 -33.66 -19.32
N PRO A 17 -63.92 -33.92 -18.15
CA PRO A 17 -64.41 -33.34 -16.89
C PRO A 17 -63.35 -32.85 -15.89
N THR A 18 -63.76 -31.80 -15.17
CA THR A 18 -63.22 -31.31 -13.89
C THR A 18 -63.21 -32.38 -12.80
N LYS A 19 -62.11 -32.51 -12.04
CA LYS A 19 -62.14 -32.73 -10.59
C LYS A 19 -60.97 -32.03 -9.90
N ARG A 20 -61.29 -31.13 -8.97
CA ARG A 20 -60.39 -30.64 -7.92
C ARG A 20 -60.02 -31.81 -7.00
N ALA A 21 -58.74 -31.94 -6.68
CA ALA A 21 -58.29 -32.60 -5.46
C ALA A 21 -57.09 -31.80 -4.93
N ALA A 22 -57.23 -31.32 -3.71
CA ALA A 22 -56.17 -30.67 -2.96
C ALA A 22 -55.17 -31.71 -2.47
N SER A 23 -53.88 -31.45 -2.64
CA SER A 23 -52.83 -32.06 -1.82
C SER A 23 -51.60 -31.15 -1.77
N ASN A 24 -51.22 -30.81 -0.54
CA ASN A 24 -50.04 -30.04 -0.19
C ASN A 24 -48.76 -30.69 -0.74
N PRO A 25 -47.81 -29.94 -1.33
CA PRO A 25 -46.47 -30.45 -1.51
C PRO A 25 -45.67 -30.25 -0.21
N THR A 26 -45.44 -31.37 0.46
CA THR A 26 -44.48 -31.56 1.55
C THR A 26 -43.11 -31.03 1.13
N VAL A 27 -42.61 -30.03 1.85
CA VAL A 27 -41.23 -29.55 1.74
C VAL A 27 -40.32 -30.64 2.32
N ILE A 28 -39.56 -31.31 1.46
CA ILE A 28 -38.47 -32.21 1.88
C ILE A 28 -37.33 -31.32 2.38
N CYS A 29 -37.27 -31.13 3.70
CA CYS A 29 -36.14 -30.53 4.38
C CYS A 29 -35.03 -31.58 4.47
N VAL A 30 -34.04 -31.50 3.59
CA VAL A 30 -32.79 -32.26 3.73
C VAL A 30 -31.98 -31.59 4.84
N GLN A 31 -32.13 -32.10 6.07
CA GLN A 31 -31.26 -31.74 7.18
C GLN A 31 -29.85 -32.27 6.90
N TYR A 32 -28.93 -31.37 6.54
CA TYR A 32 -27.51 -31.65 6.64
C TYR A 32 -27.13 -31.79 8.11
N LEU A 33 -26.79 -33.01 8.51
CA LEU A 33 -26.17 -33.35 9.78
C LEU A 33 -24.88 -32.52 9.95
N ARG A 34 -24.84 -31.65 10.97
CA ARG A 34 -23.59 -31.08 11.50
C ARG A 34 -22.84 -32.18 12.26
N PRO A 35 -21.53 -32.38 12.03
CA PRO A 35 -20.69 -33.00 13.03
C PRO A 35 -20.31 -31.93 14.07
N ASP A 36 -20.79 -32.12 15.31
CA ASP A 36 -20.28 -31.41 16.47
C ASP A 36 -18.83 -31.87 16.73
N GLY A 37 -17.88 -31.04 16.31
CA GLY A 37 -16.46 -31.18 16.63
C GLY A 37 -15.98 -29.94 17.37
N LEU A 38 -15.74 -30.09 18.67
CA LEU A 38 -15.06 -29.12 19.54
C LEU A 38 -13.62 -28.89 19.04
N GLY A 39 -13.46 -27.97 18.09
CA GLY A 39 -12.18 -27.44 17.65
C GLY A 39 -12.09 -25.96 18.01
N ASN A 40 -11.37 -25.66 19.10
CA ASN A 40 -11.13 -24.30 19.57
C ASN A 40 -10.23 -23.55 18.56
N SER A 41 -10.83 -22.96 17.53
CA SER A 41 -10.12 -22.09 16.59
C SER A 41 -9.91 -20.72 17.24
N PRO A 42 -8.68 -20.16 17.27
CA PRO A 42 -8.48 -18.81 17.78
C PRO A 42 -9.25 -17.85 16.89
N LYS A 43 -10.18 -17.10 17.48
CA LYS A 43 -10.94 -16.05 16.81
C LYS A 43 -9.94 -15.03 16.25
N ARG A 44 -9.82 -14.94 14.92
CA ARG A 44 -9.09 -13.84 14.26
C ARG A 44 -9.84 -12.54 14.54
N PHE A 45 -9.21 -11.61 15.26
CA PHE A 45 -9.81 -10.33 15.66
C PHE A 45 -9.94 -9.34 14.49
N PHE A 46 -9.28 -9.60 13.36
CA PHE A 46 -9.45 -8.88 12.11
C PHE A 46 -10.58 -9.50 11.28
N SER A 47 -11.83 -9.29 11.71
CA SER A 47 -13.02 -9.73 10.98
C SER A 47 -13.46 -8.66 9.97
N VAL A 48 -13.79 -9.09 8.75
CA VAL A 48 -14.44 -8.25 7.74
C VAL A 48 -15.93 -8.24 8.03
N THR A 49 -16.47 -7.08 8.38
CA THR A 49 -17.93 -6.90 8.48
C THR A 49 -18.53 -6.93 7.08
N ALA A 50 -19.82 -7.29 6.95
CA ALA A 50 -20.54 -7.25 5.69
C ALA A 50 -20.27 -5.92 4.96
N GLN A 51 -19.95 -5.99 3.66
CA GLN A 51 -19.59 -4.88 2.78
C GLN A 51 -20.44 -3.64 3.11
N SER A 52 -19.84 -2.66 3.79
CA SER A 52 -20.42 -1.33 3.75
C SER A 52 -20.24 -0.86 2.33
N LYS A 53 -21.32 -0.66 1.57
CA LYS A 53 -21.27 -0.10 0.21
C LYS A 53 -20.73 1.34 0.25
N ILE A 54 -19.43 1.50 0.41
CA ILE A 54 -18.76 2.78 0.29
C ILE A 54 -18.32 2.84 -1.16
N GLN A 55 -19.23 3.30 -2.01
CA GLN A 55 -19.00 3.42 -3.46
C GLN A 55 -17.86 4.39 -3.81
N ASP A 56 -17.37 5.17 -2.86
CA ASP A 56 -16.60 6.37 -3.11
C ASP A 56 -15.41 6.46 -2.15
N TYR A 57 -14.40 5.60 -2.33
CA TYR A 57 -13.08 5.96 -1.77
C TYR A 57 -12.56 7.22 -2.47
N PHE A 58 -12.68 7.28 -3.80
CA PHE A 58 -12.35 8.45 -4.62
C PHE A 58 -13.13 8.35 -5.94
N PRO A 59 -14.35 8.89 -6.05
CA PRO A 59 -14.95 9.11 -7.35
C PRO A 59 -14.18 10.21 -8.08
N PRO A 60 -14.00 10.13 -9.41
CA PRO A 60 -13.56 11.27 -10.18
C PRO A 60 -14.48 12.46 -9.89
N PRO A 61 -14.00 13.72 -10.03
CA PRO A 61 -14.79 14.90 -9.71
C PRO A 61 -16.14 14.84 -10.44
N ARG A 62 -17.24 14.62 -9.71
CA ARG A 62 -18.60 14.62 -10.30
C ARG A 62 -19.08 16.03 -10.64
N THR A 63 -18.20 17.02 -10.48
CA THR A 63 -18.45 18.42 -10.78
C THR A 63 -18.52 18.61 -12.30
N LYS A 64 -19.68 19.04 -12.79
CA LYS A 64 -19.90 19.38 -14.20
C LYS A 64 -18.79 20.31 -14.71
N GLY A 65 -18.13 19.92 -15.80
CA GLY A 65 -17.03 20.69 -16.42
C GLY A 65 -15.63 20.36 -15.89
N VAL A 66 -15.49 19.47 -14.90
CA VAL A 66 -14.18 19.03 -14.39
C VAL A 66 -13.85 17.66 -14.97
N LYS A 67 -12.76 17.58 -15.74
CA LYS A 67 -12.28 16.30 -16.32
C LYS A 67 -11.43 15.51 -15.33
N GLN A 68 -10.48 16.16 -14.65
CA GLN A 68 -9.57 15.53 -13.69
C GLN A 68 -8.97 16.58 -12.73
N VAL A 69 -8.53 16.14 -11.55
CA VAL A 69 -7.71 16.96 -10.64
C VAL A 69 -6.25 16.73 -10.98
N LYS A 70 -5.48 17.80 -11.22
CA LYS A 70 -4.03 17.69 -11.40
C LYS A 70 -3.34 17.70 -10.03
N THR A 71 -2.40 16.78 -9.83
CA THR A 71 -1.51 16.79 -8.65
C THR A 71 -0.32 17.71 -8.89
N ALA A 72 0.19 18.33 -7.82
CA ALA A 72 1.42 19.12 -7.85
C ALA A 72 2.68 18.22 -7.85
N TRP A 73 2.57 17.02 -7.28
CA TRP A 73 3.65 16.03 -7.23
C TRP A 73 3.43 14.98 -8.32
N THR A 74 4.20 15.09 -9.40
CA THR A 74 4.24 14.10 -10.47
C THR A 74 5.24 13.01 -10.13
N HIS A 75 4.82 11.75 -10.22
CA HIS A 75 5.67 10.60 -9.96
C HIS A 75 6.81 10.49 -11.02
N PRO A 76 8.06 10.22 -10.60
CA PRO A 76 9.16 9.99 -11.53
C PRO A 76 9.02 8.64 -12.26
N VAL A 77 9.10 8.65 -13.60
CA VAL A 77 9.00 7.41 -14.39
C VAL A 77 10.16 6.46 -14.08
N TYR A 78 9.84 5.22 -13.71
CA TYR A 78 10.80 4.14 -13.51
C TYR A 78 10.83 3.22 -14.72
N THR A 79 12.02 2.70 -15.05
CA THR A 79 12.17 1.64 -16.05
C THR A 79 12.09 0.26 -15.39
N ASP A 80 11.68 -0.76 -16.13
CA ASP A 80 11.58 -2.14 -15.62
C ASP A 80 12.91 -2.64 -15.06
N LYS A 81 14.01 -2.27 -15.72
CA LYS A 81 15.35 -2.58 -15.24
C LYS A 81 15.62 -1.94 -13.87
N GLN A 82 15.31 -0.66 -13.71
CA GLN A 82 15.51 0.03 -12.42
C GLN A 82 14.68 -0.60 -11.30
N MET A 83 13.44 -1.00 -11.57
CA MET A 83 12.57 -1.64 -10.57
C MET A 83 13.00 -3.09 -10.26
N SER A 84 13.52 -3.80 -11.26
CA SER A 84 14.01 -5.18 -11.12
C SER A 84 15.34 -5.26 -10.38
N ASP A 85 16.22 -4.27 -10.55
CA ASP A 85 17.53 -4.16 -9.90
C ASP A 85 17.43 -3.75 -8.41
N ILE A 86 16.22 -3.61 -7.87
CA ILE A 86 16.00 -3.28 -6.45
C ILE A 86 16.23 -4.50 -5.59
N HIS A 87 17.17 -4.35 -4.65
CA HIS A 87 17.52 -5.37 -3.68
C HIS A 87 17.25 -4.91 -2.24
N ILE A 88 17.03 -5.91 -1.37
CA ILE A 88 17.05 -5.72 0.08
C ILE A 88 18.46 -5.26 0.46
N ALA A 89 18.54 -4.14 1.16
CA ALA A 89 19.78 -3.55 1.66
C ALA A 89 19.57 -3.17 3.11
N HIS A 90 20.63 -3.29 3.92
CA HIS A 90 20.59 -2.96 5.34
C HIS A 90 21.71 -1.98 5.71
N ARG A 91 21.36 -0.85 6.32
CA ARG A 91 22.36 0.08 6.86
C ARG A 91 22.78 -0.33 8.27
N GLN A 92 24.04 -0.72 8.44
CA GLN A 92 24.60 -1.04 9.75
C GLN A 92 24.49 0.14 10.73
N ALA A 93 24.05 -0.13 11.96
CA ALA A 93 23.96 0.87 13.02
C ALA A 93 25.36 1.21 13.56
N LYS A 94 25.83 2.46 13.35
CA LYS A 94 27.20 2.86 13.69
C LYS A 94 27.31 3.65 14.98
N ASN A 95 26.25 4.32 15.39
CA ASN A 95 26.25 5.25 16.52
C ASN A 95 24.99 5.04 17.37
N TRP A 96 24.92 5.69 18.54
CA TRP A 96 23.80 5.53 19.45
C TRP A 96 22.45 5.92 18.81
N SER A 97 22.40 7.00 18.02
CA SER A 97 21.16 7.39 17.31
C SER A 97 20.67 6.31 16.33
N ASP A 98 21.59 5.63 15.65
CA ASP A 98 21.27 4.53 14.75
C ASP A 98 20.76 3.31 15.53
N TRP A 99 21.39 2.98 16.66
CA TRP A 99 20.97 1.88 17.53
C TRP A 99 19.60 2.11 18.14
N THR A 100 19.30 3.34 18.58
CA THR A 100 17.97 3.71 19.06
C THR A 100 16.93 3.52 17.97
N ALA A 101 17.17 4.09 16.78
CA ALA A 101 16.23 3.97 15.65
C ALA A 101 15.98 2.50 15.25
N LEU A 102 17.04 1.70 15.09
CA LEU A 102 16.94 0.29 14.74
C LEU A 102 16.21 -0.51 15.83
N GLY A 103 16.52 -0.24 17.11
CA GLY A 103 15.85 -0.86 18.24
C GLY A 103 14.35 -0.57 18.26
N THR A 104 13.95 0.67 17.98
CA THR A 104 12.55 1.07 17.91
C THR A 104 11.82 0.37 16.75
N VAL A 105 12.41 0.30 15.55
CA VAL A 105 11.81 -0.44 14.42
C VAL A 105 11.62 -1.91 14.76
N ARG A 106 12.65 -2.56 15.33
CA ARG A 106 12.55 -3.96 15.75
C ARG A 106 11.48 -4.19 16.80
N PHE A 107 11.34 -3.27 17.75
CA PHE A 107 10.27 -3.33 18.76
C PHE A 107 8.89 -3.23 18.13
N PHE A 108 8.65 -2.27 17.22
CA PHE A 108 7.36 -2.14 16.55
C PHE A 108 7.06 -3.33 15.63
N ARG A 109 8.05 -3.82 14.89
CA ARG A 109 7.91 -5.03 14.08
C ARG A 109 7.52 -6.22 14.93
N TRP A 110 8.24 -6.46 16.04
CA TRP A 110 7.90 -7.53 16.97
C TRP A 110 6.48 -7.40 17.52
N GLY A 111 6.08 -6.19 17.95
CA GLY A 111 4.73 -5.94 18.46
C GLY A 111 3.64 -6.19 17.41
N MET A 112 3.87 -5.75 16.18
CA MET A 112 2.94 -5.96 15.06
C MET A 112 2.83 -7.46 14.72
N ASP A 113 3.95 -8.15 14.59
CA ASP A 113 3.99 -9.58 14.28
C ASP A 113 3.29 -10.40 15.38
N LEU A 114 3.47 -10.02 16.66
CA LEU A 114 2.77 -10.62 17.79
C LEU A 114 1.25 -10.43 17.71
N VAL A 115 0.79 -9.20 17.43
CA VAL A 115 -0.65 -8.88 17.39
C VAL A 115 -1.35 -9.47 16.17
N THR A 116 -0.67 -9.51 15.02
CA THR A 116 -1.23 -10.05 13.77
C THR A 116 -1.06 -11.55 13.64
N GLY A 117 -0.18 -12.16 14.45
CA GLY A 117 0.20 -13.56 14.31
C GLY A 117 1.04 -13.83 13.05
N TYR A 118 1.58 -12.78 12.43
CA TYR A 118 2.46 -12.90 11.27
C TYR A 118 3.81 -13.49 11.67
N ARG A 119 4.39 -14.30 10.78
CA ARG A 119 5.71 -14.91 10.98
C ARG A 119 6.53 -14.79 9.72
N HIS A 120 7.73 -14.22 9.87
CA HIS A 120 8.74 -14.28 8.82
C HIS A 120 9.37 -15.67 8.77
N PRO A 121 9.40 -16.33 7.59
CA PRO A 121 10.19 -17.54 7.42
C PRO A 121 11.67 -17.19 7.51
N LYS A 122 12.46 -18.07 8.12
CA LYS A 122 13.91 -18.06 7.94
C LYS A 122 14.25 -18.48 6.50
N PRO A 123 15.43 -18.12 5.98
CA PRO A 123 15.89 -18.63 4.68
C PRO A 123 15.74 -20.15 4.61
N ASN A 124 15.12 -20.65 3.52
CA ASN A 124 14.80 -22.06 3.26
C ASN A 124 13.78 -22.72 4.22
N GLU A 125 13.10 -21.96 5.07
CA GLU A 125 12.05 -22.47 5.95
C GLU A 125 10.69 -22.52 5.24
N LYS A 126 10.10 -23.72 5.11
CA LYS A 126 8.70 -23.84 4.68
C LYS A 126 7.77 -23.50 5.84
N LEU A 127 6.98 -22.45 5.68
CA LEU A 127 5.95 -22.10 6.66
C LEU A 127 4.86 -23.18 6.70
N SER A 128 4.38 -23.49 7.90
CA SER A 128 3.14 -24.24 8.07
C SER A 128 1.98 -23.51 7.40
N ALA A 129 1.00 -24.25 6.87
CA ALA A 129 -0.18 -23.69 6.21
C ALA A 129 -0.90 -22.60 7.04
N ARG A 130 -0.82 -22.65 8.37
CA ARG A 130 -1.42 -21.64 9.26
C ARG A 130 -0.77 -20.25 9.16
N PHE A 131 0.47 -20.16 8.69
CA PHE A 131 1.25 -18.91 8.59
C PHE A 131 1.43 -18.44 7.14
N LYS A 132 0.91 -19.19 6.17
CA LYS A 132 0.90 -18.76 4.77
C LYS A 132 -0.08 -17.61 4.63
N MET A 133 0.37 -16.51 4.03
CA MET A 133 -0.47 -15.33 3.84
C MET A 133 -1.37 -15.56 2.62
N THR A 134 -2.62 -15.14 2.74
CA THR A 134 -3.52 -15.00 1.58
C THR A 134 -3.38 -13.60 0.99
N GLU A 135 -3.89 -13.40 -0.22
CA GLU A 135 -4.01 -12.10 -0.88
C GLU A 135 -4.71 -11.07 0.03
N LYS A 136 -5.71 -11.55 0.77
CA LYS A 136 -6.45 -10.74 1.72
C LYS A 136 -5.59 -10.35 2.92
N ASP A 137 -4.83 -11.29 3.47
CA ASP A 137 -3.97 -11.00 4.61
C ASP A 137 -2.87 -9.99 4.23
N TRP A 138 -2.33 -10.09 3.00
CA TRP A 138 -1.37 -9.11 2.45
C TRP A 138 -1.98 -7.71 2.33
N LEU A 139 -3.16 -7.59 1.71
CA LEU A 139 -3.84 -6.30 1.57
C LEU A 139 -4.21 -5.67 2.93
N VAL A 140 -4.62 -6.47 3.92
CA VAL A 140 -4.84 -5.96 5.29
C VAL A 140 -3.55 -5.41 5.88
N ARG A 141 -2.43 -6.11 5.70
CA ARG A 141 -1.11 -5.66 6.16
C ARG A 141 -0.71 -4.36 5.48
N PHE A 142 -0.82 -4.27 4.16
CA PHE A 142 -0.48 -3.07 3.39
C PHE A 142 -1.34 -1.88 3.82
N ILE A 143 -2.68 -2.00 3.75
CA ILE A 143 -3.59 -0.91 4.13
C ILE A 143 -3.31 -0.40 5.54
N PHE A 144 -2.99 -1.30 6.50
CA PHE A 144 -2.66 -0.86 7.85
C PHE A 144 -1.34 -0.10 7.91
N LEU A 145 -0.27 -0.64 7.32
CA LEU A 145 1.06 -0.02 7.37
C LEU A 145 1.11 1.30 6.60
N GLU A 146 0.54 1.34 5.40
CA GLU A 146 0.46 2.55 4.56
C GLU A 146 -0.35 3.68 5.22
N SER A 147 -1.33 3.32 6.06
CA SER A 147 -2.10 4.32 6.83
C SER A 147 -1.28 5.05 7.90
N VAL A 148 -0.11 4.51 8.26
CA VAL A 148 0.83 5.08 9.23
C VAL A 148 2.08 5.63 8.52
N ALA A 149 2.50 5.02 7.42
CA ALA A 149 3.69 5.40 6.66
C ALA A 149 3.60 6.83 6.07
N GLY A 150 2.40 7.32 5.76
CA GLY A 150 2.20 8.72 5.34
C GLY A 150 2.34 9.79 6.43
N VAL A 151 2.61 9.42 7.70
CA VAL A 151 2.68 10.38 8.83
C VAL A 151 4.05 11.04 9.00
N PRO A 152 5.20 10.33 8.96
CA PRO A 152 6.52 10.89 9.23
C PRO A 152 6.92 12.08 8.35
N GLY A 153 6.77 11.96 7.03
CA GLY A 153 7.11 13.04 6.09
C GLY A 153 6.23 14.28 6.31
N MET A 154 4.94 14.10 6.63
CA MET A 154 4.01 15.19 6.91
C MET A 154 4.41 15.94 8.19
N VAL A 155 4.73 15.21 9.26
CA VAL A 155 5.20 15.81 10.52
C VAL A 155 6.54 16.52 10.32
N GLY A 156 7.49 15.88 9.64
CA GLY A 156 8.80 16.46 9.36
C GLY A 156 8.69 17.73 8.50
N GLY A 157 7.95 17.66 7.40
CA GLY A 157 7.66 18.79 6.51
C GLY A 157 6.98 19.95 7.24
N MET A 158 5.94 19.67 8.04
CA MET A 158 5.25 20.66 8.86
C MET A 158 6.19 21.34 9.87
N LEU A 159 6.96 20.57 10.64
CA LEU A 159 7.86 21.12 11.66
C LEU A 159 8.97 21.98 11.05
N ARG A 160 9.50 21.55 9.90
CA ARG A 160 10.48 22.32 9.13
C ARG A 160 9.88 23.57 8.50
N HIS A 161 8.66 23.49 7.97
CA HIS A 161 7.91 24.63 7.45
C HIS A 161 7.73 25.71 8.52
N LEU A 162 7.20 25.33 9.69
CA LEU A 162 7.06 26.25 10.82
C LEU A 162 8.42 26.80 11.28
N ARG A 163 9.52 26.05 11.12
CA ARG A 163 10.87 26.48 11.49
C ARG A 163 11.41 27.54 10.54
N SER A 164 11.18 27.34 9.24
CA SER A 164 11.53 28.29 8.19
C SER A 164 10.81 29.62 8.43
N LEU A 165 9.50 29.58 8.69
CA LEU A 165 8.68 30.76 8.97
C LEU A 165 9.17 31.51 10.22
N ARG A 166 9.25 30.84 11.38
CA ARG A 166 9.62 31.52 12.65
C ARG A 166 11.06 32.04 12.69
N ARG A 167 11.93 31.53 11.81
CA ARG A 167 13.33 31.99 11.70
C ARG A 167 13.56 32.93 10.52
N MET A 168 12.56 33.13 9.66
CA MET A 168 12.70 33.88 8.40
C MET A 168 13.87 33.38 7.53
N LYS A 169 14.03 32.05 7.43
CA LYS A 169 15.12 31.42 6.68
C LYS A 169 14.60 30.47 5.61
N ARG A 170 15.33 30.35 4.50
CA ARG A 170 15.10 29.30 3.50
C ARG A 170 15.26 27.92 4.13
N ASP A 171 14.49 26.95 3.64
CA ASP A 171 14.55 25.56 4.09
C ASP A 171 15.53 24.70 3.27
N ASN A 172 15.87 25.14 2.05
CA ASN A 172 16.79 24.47 1.12
C ASN A 172 16.28 23.09 0.64
N GLY A 173 14.98 23.00 0.32
CA GLY A 173 14.39 21.88 -0.42
C GLY A 173 13.95 20.67 0.41
N TRP A 174 14.02 20.72 1.73
CA TRP A 174 13.64 19.60 2.59
C TRP A 174 12.12 19.42 2.71
N ILE A 175 11.39 20.53 2.91
CA ILE A 175 9.92 20.50 3.11
C ILE A 175 9.22 19.80 1.95
N GLU A 176 9.58 20.16 0.72
CA GLU A 176 8.93 19.62 -0.47
C GLU A 176 9.14 18.12 -0.61
N THR A 177 10.36 17.62 -0.40
CA THR A 177 10.64 16.18 -0.44
C THR A 177 9.90 15.41 0.63
N LEU A 178 9.78 15.94 1.86
CA LEU A 178 9.07 15.26 2.95
C LEU A 178 7.54 15.23 2.74
N LEU A 179 6.98 16.31 2.19
CA LEU A 179 5.57 16.34 1.84
C LEU A 179 5.25 15.47 0.62
N GLU A 180 6.17 15.41 -0.35
CA GLU A 180 6.07 14.52 -1.50
C GLU A 180 6.11 13.04 -1.09
N GLU A 181 7.02 12.65 -0.19
CA GLU A 181 7.07 11.30 0.40
C GLU A 181 5.72 10.94 1.03
N SER A 182 5.18 11.80 1.91
CA SER A 182 3.86 11.54 2.52
C SER A 182 2.69 11.54 1.54
N PHE A 183 2.81 12.27 0.43
CA PHE A 183 1.84 12.16 -0.65
C PHE A 183 1.94 10.81 -1.35
N ASN A 184 3.16 10.33 -1.62
CA ASN A 184 3.44 9.05 -2.25
C ASN A 184 2.90 7.87 -1.42
N GLU A 185 3.24 7.80 -0.13
CA GLU A 185 2.72 6.83 0.84
C GLU A 185 1.18 6.82 0.88
N ARG A 186 0.56 8.00 0.84
CA ARG A 186 -0.90 8.09 0.76
C ARG A 186 -1.41 7.48 -0.54
N MET A 187 -0.75 7.67 -1.68
CA MET A 187 -1.17 7.06 -2.95
C MET A 187 -1.08 5.52 -2.92
N HIS A 188 -0.14 4.94 -2.16
CA HIS A 188 -0.10 3.49 -1.90
C HIS A 188 -1.36 3.05 -1.16
N LEU A 189 -1.67 3.70 -0.03
CA LEU A 189 -2.89 3.44 0.74
C LEU A 189 -4.15 3.53 -0.14
N LEU A 190 -4.29 4.62 -0.90
CA LEU A 190 -5.48 4.84 -1.74
C LEU A 190 -5.62 3.75 -2.82
N THR A 191 -4.49 3.27 -3.33
CA THR A 191 -4.46 2.18 -4.30
C THR A 191 -4.94 0.87 -3.67
N PHE A 192 -4.41 0.50 -2.50
CA PHE A 192 -4.86 -0.74 -1.83
C PHE A 192 -6.32 -0.68 -1.39
N LEU A 193 -6.84 0.51 -1.05
CA LEU A 193 -8.27 0.69 -0.73
C LEU A 193 -9.20 0.45 -1.94
N LYS A 194 -8.69 0.52 -3.17
CA LYS A 194 -9.45 0.11 -4.37
C LYS A 194 -9.51 -1.41 -4.53
N LEU A 195 -8.57 -2.13 -3.92
CA LEU A 195 -8.52 -3.60 -3.95
C LEU A 195 -9.26 -4.21 -2.76
N MET A 196 -9.32 -3.52 -1.62
CA MET A 196 -10.01 -4.00 -0.42
C MET A 196 -10.56 -2.87 0.45
N GLU A 197 -11.80 -3.07 0.91
CA GLU A 197 -12.41 -2.20 1.91
C GLU A 197 -12.06 -2.65 3.35
N PRO A 198 -11.44 -1.79 4.16
CA PRO A 198 -11.22 -2.07 5.58
C PRO A 198 -12.54 -2.06 6.36
N GLY A 199 -12.73 -3.08 7.19
CA GLY A 199 -13.85 -3.14 8.14
C GLY A 199 -13.75 -2.09 9.24
N TRP A 200 -14.85 -1.87 9.99
CA TRP A 200 -14.92 -0.83 11.03
C TRP A 200 -13.84 -0.99 12.12
N PHE A 201 -13.51 -2.23 12.51
CA PHE A 201 -12.51 -2.50 13.52
C PHE A 201 -11.12 -2.06 13.05
N MET A 202 -10.77 -2.35 11.80
CA MET A 202 -9.51 -1.90 11.21
C MET A 202 -9.43 -0.38 11.15
N ARG A 203 -10.53 0.30 10.80
CA ARG A 203 -10.58 1.77 10.80
C ARG A 203 -10.37 2.37 12.19
N LEU A 204 -10.97 1.77 13.22
CA LEU A 204 -10.75 2.18 14.60
C LEU A 204 -9.29 1.97 15.03
N MET A 205 -8.68 0.85 14.63
CA MET A 205 -7.26 0.58 14.87
C MET A 205 -6.35 1.59 14.16
N VAL A 206 -6.64 1.95 12.91
CA VAL A 206 -5.91 3.00 12.17
C VAL A 206 -6.02 4.34 12.91
N LEU A 207 -7.23 4.73 13.34
CA LEU A 207 -7.43 5.96 14.10
C LEU A 207 -6.62 5.98 15.40
N GLY A 208 -6.63 4.89 16.16
CA GLY A 208 -5.83 4.76 17.38
C GLY A 208 -4.33 4.78 17.11
N ALA A 209 -3.87 4.04 16.10
CA ALA A 209 -2.47 3.98 15.69
C ALA A 209 -1.97 5.36 15.25
N GLN A 210 -2.72 6.08 14.41
CA GLN A 210 -2.39 7.45 14.02
C GLN A 210 -2.37 8.39 15.23
N GLY A 211 -3.35 8.30 16.14
CA GLY A 211 -3.39 9.11 17.35
C GLY A 211 -2.13 8.95 18.22
N VAL A 212 -1.65 7.73 18.42
CA VAL A 212 -0.44 7.46 19.21
C VAL A 212 0.82 7.82 18.41
N PHE A 213 0.93 7.33 17.18
CA PHE A 213 2.14 7.44 16.37
C PHE A 213 2.42 8.89 15.95
N PHE A 214 1.39 9.64 15.52
CA PHE A 214 1.54 11.06 15.18
C PHE A 214 2.13 11.86 16.34
N ASN A 215 1.53 11.75 17.53
CA ASN A 215 1.98 12.50 18.71
C ASN A 215 3.38 12.06 19.16
N GLY A 216 3.64 10.75 19.19
CA GLY A 216 4.96 10.21 19.53
C GLY A 216 6.04 10.66 18.55
N PHE A 217 5.78 10.55 17.25
CA PHE A 217 6.72 10.95 16.20
C PHE A 217 6.93 12.47 16.18
N PHE A 218 5.88 13.27 16.41
CA PHE A 218 5.99 14.73 16.56
C PHE A 218 6.95 15.12 17.67
N LEU A 219 6.79 14.56 18.88
CA LEU A 219 7.68 14.81 19.99
C LEU A 219 9.10 14.31 19.69
N ALA A 220 9.25 13.12 19.11
CA ALA A 220 10.54 12.57 18.73
C ALA A 220 11.26 13.45 17.69
N TYR A 221 10.54 14.00 16.71
CA TYR A 221 11.11 14.86 15.68
C TYR A 221 11.54 16.22 16.24
N LEU A 222 10.81 16.76 17.22
CA LEU A 222 11.25 17.95 17.96
C LEU A 222 12.57 17.70 18.72
N MET A 223 12.75 16.50 19.29
CA MET A 223 13.95 16.13 20.04
C MET A 223 15.13 15.79 19.13
N SER A 224 14.93 14.97 18.10
CA SER A 224 15.98 14.49 17.22
C SER A 224 15.44 14.11 15.83
N PRO A 225 15.44 15.06 14.89
CA PRO A 225 15.11 14.78 13.48
C PRO A 225 16.00 13.67 12.88
N ARG A 226 17.27 13.61 13.31
CA ARG A 226 18.24 12.60 12.85
C ARG A 226 17.80 11.17 13.19
N ILE A 227 17.32 10.95 14.42
CA ILE A 227 16.79 9.64 14.85
C ILE A 227 15.53 9.32 14.05
N CYS A 228 14.62 10.30 13.89
CA CYS A 228 13.40 10.12 13.12
C CYS A 228 13.66 9.70 11.66
N HIS A 229 14.54 10.39 10.93
CA HIS A 229 14.89 9.96 9.57
C HIS A 229 15.58 8.60 9.55
N ARG A 230 16.44 8.29 10.53
CA ARG A 230 17.04 6.94 10.57
C ARG A 230 15.99 5.86 10.83
N PHE A 231 15.04 6.15 11.70
CA PHE A 231 13.93 5.27 12.02
C PHE A 231 13.08 4.99 10.79
N VAL A 232 12.69 6.02 10.04
CA VAL A 232 11.96 5.87 8.77
C VAL A 232 12.79 5.07 7.77
N GLY A 233 14.08 5.37 7.60
CA GLY A 233 14.96 4.60 6.72
C GLY A 233 15.00 3.10 7.06
N TYR A 234 14.94 2.72 8.35
CA TYR A 234 14.81 1.33 8.77
C TYR A 234 13.38 0.76 8.60
N LEU A 235 12.32 1.55 8.70
CA LEU A 235 10.98 1.12 8.33
C LEU A 235 10.92 0.75 6.86
N GLU A 236 11.51 1.57 5.98
CA GLU A 236 11.46 1.31 4.54
C GLU A 236 12.36 0.14 4.11
N GLU A 237 13.40 -0.17 4.90
CA GLU A 237 14.09 -1.47 4.74
C GLU A 237 13.12 -2.64 4.94
N GLU A 238 12.27 -2.58 5.97
CA GLU A 238 11.26 -3.60 6.24
C GLU A 238 10.12 -3.59 5.21
N ALA A 239 9.77 -2.42 4.66
CA ALA A 239 8.80 -2.31 3.57
C ALA A 239 9.33 -2.98 2.29
N VAL A 240 10.57 -2.71 1.89
CA VAL A 240 11.22 -3.38 0.73
C VAL A 240 11.27 -4.90 0.93
N ILE A 241 11.58 -5.39 2.15
CA ILE A 241 11.53 -6.82 2.47
C ILE A 241 10.12 -7.37 2.29
N THR A 242 9.12 -6.67 2.82
CA THR A 242 7.71 -7.07 2.80
C THR A 242 7.20 -7.20 1.35
N TYR A 243 7.43 -6.18 0.51
CA TYR A 243 7.01 -6.21 -0.89
C TYR A 243 7.81 -7.18 -1.75
N THR A 244 9.10 -7.37 -1.48
CA THR A 244 9.90 -8.41 -2.17
C THR A 244 9.33 -9.79 -1.91
N ARG A 245 8.95 -10.08 -0.65
CA ARG A 245 8.32 -11.36 -0.32
C ARG A 245 6.97 -11.54 -1.02
N ALA A 246 6.13 -10.50 -1.07
CA ALA A 246 4.87 -10.57 -1.80
C ALA A 246 5.09 -10.88 -3.29
N LEU A 247 6.11 -10.28 -3.92
CA LEU A 247 6.50 -10.60 -5.30
C LEU A 247 6.97 -12.05 -5.45
N GLU A 248 7.78 -12.56 -4.52
CA GLU A 248 8.22 -13.96 -4.52
C GLU A 248 7.04 -14.94 -4.42
N GLU A 249 6.05 -14.64 -3.58
CA GLU A 249 4.82 -15.45 -3.44
C GLU A 249 3.92 -15.36 -4.70
N ILE A 250 3.86 -14.20 -5.37
CA ILE A 250 3.22 -14.07 -6.69
C ILE A 250 3.92 -14.93 -7.73
N ASP A 251 5.25 -14.79 -7.84
CA ASP A 251 6.07 -15.46 -8.87
C ASP A 251 6.08 -16.99 -8.69
N ALA A 252 5.92 -17.46 -7.45
CA ALA A 252 5.76 -18.87 -7.12
C ALA A 252 4.32 -19.40 -7.33
N GLY A 253 3.36 -18.58 -7.76
CA GLY A 253 1.97 -18.96 -7.96
C GLY A 253 1.22 -19.25 -6.65
N GLU A 254 1.68 -18.68 -5.54
CA GLU A 254 1.09 -18.91 -4.22
C GLU A 254 -0.12 -18.01 -3.92
N LEU A 255 -0.33 -16.99 -4.76
CA LEU A 255 -1.38 -15.96 -4.65
C LEU A 255 -2.26 -15.93 -5.92
N PRO A 256 -2.95 -17.04 -6.27
CA PRO A 256 -3.68 -17.18 -7.54
C PRO A 256 -4.85 -16.20 -7.70
N GLY A 257 -5.33 -15.60 -6.59
CA GLY A 257 -6.34 -14.54 -6.64
C GLY A 257 -5.85 -13.27 -7.31
N TRP A 258 -4.52 -13.05 -7.39
CA TRP A 258 -3.92 -11.87 -8.01
C TRP A 258 -3.59 -12.04 -9.50
N ASP A 259 -3.62 -13.26 -10.05
CA ASP A 259 -3.33 -13.53 -11.47
C ASP A 259 -4.22 -12.75 -12.44
N LYS A 260 -5.44 -12.41 -12.00
CA LYS A 260 -6.46 -11.71 -12.80
C LYS A 260 -6.72 -10.27 -12.32
N VAL A 261 -5.98 -9.82 -11.32
CA VAL A 261 -6.13 -8.47 -10.77
C VAL A 261 -5.31 -7.52 -11.62
N THR A 262 -5.98 -6.49 -12.12
CA THR A 262 -5.35 -5.38 -12.81
C THR A 262 -5.11 -4.23 -11.84
N ALA A 263 -4.04 -3.48 -12.05
CA ALA A 263 -3.71 -2.30 -11.28
C ALA A 263 -4.88 -1.30 -11.33
N PRO A 264 -5.37 -0.79 -10.19
CA PRO A 264 -6.45 0.20 -10.16
C PRO A 264 -6.12 1.45 -10.98
N GLU A 265 -7.13 2.10 -11.57
CA GLU A 265 -6.93 3.30 -12.41
C GLU A 265 -6.14 4.41 -11.72
N ILE A 266 -6.38 4.62 -10.42
CA ILE A 266 -5.61 5.58 -9.60
C ILE A 266 -4.10 5.29 -9.61
N ALA A 267 -3.72 4.01 -9.62
CA ALA A 267 -2.33 3.58 -9.68
C ALA A 267 -1.77 3.81 -11.09
N VAL A 268 -2.54 3.41 -12.10
CA VAL A 268 -2.16 3.58 -13.51
C VAL A 268 -1.87 5.04 -13.82
N GLU A 269 -2.73 5.95 -13.38
CA GLU A 269 -2.55 7.39 -13.57
C GLU A 269 -1.38 7.95 -12.75
N TYR A 270 -1.21 7.50 -11.50
CA TYR A 270 -0.18 8.03 -10.62
C TYR A 270 1.24 7.62 -11.05
N TRP A 271 1.46 6.32 -11.29
CA TRP A 271 2.76 5.77 -11.69
C TRP A 271 2.98 5.79 -13.21
N ASN A 272 2.01 6.26 -14.00
CA ASN A 272 2.01 6.20 -15.46
C ASN A 272 2.28 4.78 -16.01
N ILE A 273 1.55 3.80 -15.47
CA ILE A 273 1.78 2.38 -15.75
C ILE A 273 1.43 2.05 -17.22
N PRO A 274 2.37 1.53 -18.02
CA PRO A 274 2.14 1.08 -19.40
C PRO A 274 1.00 0.07 -19.50
N GLU A 275 0.30 0.02 -20.65
CA GLU A 275 -0.88 -0.86 -20.82
C GLU A 275 -0.57 -2.35 -20.68
N ASP A 276 0.64 -2.76 -21.03
CA ASP A 276 1.15 -4.13 -20.97
C ASP A 276 1.70 -4.51 -19.58
N HIS A 277 1.84 -3.56 -18.66
CA HIS A 277 2.43 -3.74 -17.31
C HIS A 277 1.45 -3.42 -16.18
N ARG A 278 0.15 -3.75 -16.35
CA ARG A 278 -0.91 -3.41 -15.37
C ARG A 278 -1.34 -4.57 -14.50
N THR A 279 -0.47 -5.52 -14.20
CA THR A 279 -0.80 -6.63 -13.30
C THR A 279 -0.64 -6.23 -11.83
N MET A 280 -1.16 -7.05 -10.91
CA MET A 280 -0.88 -6.87 -9.48
C MET A 280 0.62 -6.96 -9.16
N ARG A 281 1.35 -7.81 -9.89
CA ARG A 281 2.81 -7.92 -9.75
C ARG A 281 3.51 -6.60 -10.08
N ASP A 282 3.15 -5.99 -11.20
CA ASP A 282 3.72 -4.71 -11.65
C ASP A 282 3.43 -3.60 -10.65
N LEU A 283 2.19 -3.54 -10.14
CA LEU A 283 1.82 -2.60 -9.10
C LEU A 283 2.73 -2.72 -7.85
N ILE A 284 2.95 -3.94 -7.37
CA ILE A 284 3.84 -4.17 -6.22
C ILE A 284 5.29 -3.82 -6.55
N MET A 285 5.75 -3.97 -7.80
CA MET A 285 7.08 -3.52 -8.22
C MET A 285 7.23 -2.00 -8.13
N TYR A 286 6.24 -1.22 -8.57
CA TYR A 286 6.24 0.23 -8.45
C TYR A 286 6.27 0.70 -6.99
N ILE A 287 5.41 0.11 -6.16
CA ILE A 287 5.34 0.42 -4.73
C ILE A 287 6.68 0.09 -4.04
N ARG A 288 7.21 -1.12 -4.24
CA ARG A 288 8.54 -1.51 -3.72
C ARG A 288 9.64 -0.54 -4.15
N ALA A 289 9.52 0.02 -5.35
CA ALA A 289 10.48 0.98 -5.87
C ALA A 289 10.44 2.32 -5.16
N ASP A 290 9.24 2.81 -4.84
CA ASP A 290 9.07 3.98 -4.00
C ASP A 290 9.65 3.74 -2.59
N GLU A 291 9.40 2.58 -1.97
CA GLU A 291 9.98 2.23 -0.66
C GLU A 291 11.51 2.22 -0.68
N ALA A 292 12.08 1.64 -1.73
CA ALA A 292 13.52 1.61 -1.88
C ALA A 292 14.10 3.02 -2.02
N LYS A 293 13.32 3.95 -2.60
CA LYS A 293 13.69 5.35 -2.69
C LYS A 293 13.55 6.08 -1.36
N HIS A 294 12.44 5.93 -0.66
CA HIS A 294 12.22 6.51 0.67
C HIS A 294 13.28 6.03 1.67
N ARG A 295 13.64 4.74 1.62
CA ARG A 295 14.78 4.16 2.35
C ARG A 295 16.07 4.94 2.14
N GLU A 296 16.46 5.14 0.87
CA GLU A 296 17.68 5.86 0.54
C GLU A 296 17.60 7.31 1.04
N VAL A 297 16.50 8.00 0.74
CA VAL A 297 16.31 9.41 1.10
C VAL A 297 16.43 9.59 2.60
N ASN A 298 15.68 8.82 3.40
CA ASN A 298 15.68 8.97 4.85
C ASN A 298 17.02 8.57 5.50
N HIS A 299 17.67 7.50 5.02
CA HIS A 299 19.04 7.19 5.48
C HIS A 299 20.03 8.31 5.16
N THR A 300 19.89 8.95 4.00
CA THR A 300 20.71 10.08 3.57
C THR A 300 20.45 11.31 4.43
N LEU A 301 19.19 11.71 4.60
CA LEU A 301 18.77 12.88 5.39
C LEU A 301 19.21 12.77 6.86
N SER A 302 19.27 11.56 7.41
CA SER A 302 19.81 11.28 8.75
C SER A 302 21.32 11.61 8.87
N ASN A 303 22.08 11.52 7.77
CA ASN A 303 23.52 11.81 7.76
C ASN A 303 23.83 13.32 7.63
N LEU A 304 22.84 14.14 7.32
CA LEU A 304 23.03 15.57 7.06
C LEU A 304 22.79 16.43 8.30
N ASN A 305 23.40 17.62 8.29
CA ASN A 305 23.08 18.68 9.23
C ASN A 305 21.87 19.47 8.73
N GLN A 306 20.72 19.13 9.30
CA GLN A 306 19.41 19.74 9.02
C GLN A 306 19.34 21.27 9.07
N ALA A 307 20.28 21.94 9.73
CA ALA A 307 20.28 23.39 9.89
C ALA A 307 21.01 24.14 8.77
N VAL A 308 21.92 23.49 8.05
CA VAL A 308 22.81 24.15 7.08
C VAL A 308 22.93 23.42 5.75
N ASP A 309 22.81 22.10 5.74
CA ASP A 309 23.00 21.32 4.52
C ASP A 309 21.73 21.39 3.65
N PRO A 310 21.85 21.66 2.34
CA PRO A 310 20.72 21.60 1.42
C PRO A 310 20.26 20.15 1.23
N ASN A 311 19.02 19.98 0.77
CA ASN A 311 18.53 18.66 0.41
C ASN A 311 19.19 18.20 -0.91
N PRO A 312 19.97 17.10 -0.91
CA PRO A 312 20.70 16.66 -2.09
C PRO A 312 19.80 16.20 -3.25
N TYR A 313 18.52 15.94 -2.99
CA TYR A 313 17.54 15.53 -4.00
C TYR A 313 16.88 16.69 -4.73
N GLN A 314 17.14 17.94 -4.28
CA GLN A 314 16.50 19.17 -4.78
C GLN A 314 17.54 20.24 -5.15
N ILE A 315 18.73 19.82 -5.58
CA ILE A 315 19.83 20.71 -5.98
C ILE A 315 20.41 20.31 -7.34
N GLN A 316 21.11 21.25 -7.95
CA GLN A 316 21.94 21.02 -9.13
C GLN A 316 23.40 20.89 -8.68
N TYR A 317 24.10 19.90 -9.23
CA TYR A 317 25.50 19.64 -8.92
C TYR A 317 26.39 20.24 -10.01
N ASP A 318 27.54 20.80 -9.63
CA ASP A 318 28.47 21.45 -10.57
C ASP A 318 29.05 20.46 -11.59
N ASP A 319 29.29 19.22 -11.17
CA ASP A 319 29.83 18.14 -12.02
C ASP A 319 28.75 17.07 -12.25
N PRO A 320 27.96 17.15 -13.34
CA PRO A 320 26.90 16.19 -13.62
C PRO A 320 27.41 14.81 -14.06
N SER A 321 28.72 14.66 -14.33
CA SER A 321 29.31 13.38 -14.75
C SER A 321 29.47 12.39 -13.59
N LYS A 322 29.48 12.90 -12.35
CA LYS A 322 29.58 12.07 -11.15
C LYS A 322 28.22 11.51 -10.74
N PRO A 323 28.18 10.31 -10.13
CA PRO A 323 26.95 9.76 -9.61
C PRO A 323 26.49 10.58 -8.39
N HIS A 324 25.31 11.17 -8.48
CA HIS A 324 24.69 11.98 -7.43
C HIS A 324 23.35 11.40 -6.99
N PRO A 325 22.88 11.75 -5.78
CA PRO A 325 21.50 11.54 -5.38
C PRO A 325 20.54 12.24 -6.35
N THR A 326 19.61 11.50 -6.94
CA THR A 326 18.58 12.05 -7.85
C THR A 326 17.19 11.77 -7.31
N LYS A 327 16.15 12.44 -7.82
CA LYS A 327 14.76 12.12 -7.46
C LYS A 327 14.33 10.72 -7.96
N SER A 328 14.88 10.30 -9.08
CA SER A 328 14.60 8.98 -9.68
C SER A 328 15.36 7.84 -8.98
N LEU A 329 15.23 6.62 -9.50
CA LEU A 329 16.03 5.45 -9.12
C LEU A 329 17.45 5.46 -9.72
N GLN A 330 17.82 6.48 -10.50
CA GLN A 330 19.18 6.61 -11.00
C GLN A 330 20.16 6.79 -9.83
N ASN A 331 21.22 5.98 -9.84
CA ASN A 331 22.25 5.90 -8.79
C ASN A 331 21.71 5.47 -7.42
N LEU A 332 20.63 4.66 -7.37
CA LEU A 332 20.05 4.22 -6.11
C LEU A 332 21.10 3.56 -5.18
N LYS A 333 21.18 4.02 -3.94
CA LYS A 333 22.09 3.55 -2.90
C LYS A 333 21.30 3.13 -1.67
N GLY A 334 20.96 1.84 -1.58
CA GLY A 334 20.04 1.32 -0.55
C GLY A 334 20.41 1.60 0.92
N THR A 335 21.68 1.89 1.22
CA THR A 335 22.14 2.26 2.58
C THR A 335 22.22 3.77 2.81
N GLY A 336 21.71 4.58 1.88
CA GLY A 336 21.81 6.03 1.87
C GLY A 336 23.20 6.56 1.50
N TRP A 337 23.25 7.84 1.16
CA TRP A 337 24.47 8.56 0.84
C TRP A 337 25.08 9.16 2.11
N ASP A 338 26.41 9.07 2.23
CA ASP A 338 27.13 9.72 3.31
C ASP A 338 27.43 11.17 2.91
N LYS A 339 27.30 12.12 3.84
CA LYS A 339 27.49 13.56 3.58
C LYS A 339 28.79 13.87 2.80
N SER A 340 29.89 13.24 3.18
CA SER A 340 31.21 13.42 2.56
C SER A 340 31.31 12.90 1.14
N THR A 341 30.30 12.20 0.62
CA THR A 341 30.22 11.74 -0.78
C THR A 341 29.34 12.65 -1.63
N ILE A 342 28.46 13.43 -1.01
CA ILE A 342 27.49 14.30 -1.69
C ILE A 342 28.10 15.68 -1.98
N PHE A 343 28.70 16.32 -0.97
CA PHE A 343 29.18 17.71 -1.04
C PHE A 343 30.71 17.79 -1.18
N ARG A 344 31.29 16.99 -2.08
CA ARG A 344 32.74 16.98 -2.34
C ARG A 344 33.18 18.09 -3.26
#